data_AF-A0A836TU99-F1
#
_entry.id   AF-A0A836TU99-F1
#
_cell.length_a   1.000
_cell.length_b   1.000
_cell.length_c   1.000
_cell.angle_alpha   90.00
_cell.angle_beta   90.00
_cell.angle_gamma   90.00
#
_symmetry.space_group_name_H-M   'P 1'
#
loop_
_entity.id
_entity.type
_entity.pdbx_description
1 polymer ?
#
loop_
_entity_poly.entity_id
_entity_poly.type
_entity_poly.pdbx_seq_one_letter_code
_entity_poly.pdbx_strand_id
1 'polypeptide(L)'
;TYKVGNPYKIAGQWYTPKEDPYYDRVGIASWYGKKFNGRLTANGEVFDMNNFSAAHKTLPMPSFVKVTNLDNGRSLVVRVNDRGPFVHGRIIDLSRRAAKELGFLNQGTAKVRVEIAKNQIGERFAVAKGTTSLEEQKSVIAVPAIAVESRPLAPPKGFAAALANPSVKTSALAPATLNSNRARGAVAMEPTVTSPTLLYVQAGAFSDLGNAHRLRDQLSAVGTFGVAPVQIGNTRYYRVRIGPMATVERADQTLIELINSGHPNARIVVDKMNDACQIC
;
A
#
# COMPACT_ATOMS: atom_id res chain seq x y z
N THR A 1 -13.54 7.45 18.78
CA THR A 1 -13.58 6.66 20.03
C THR A 1 -12.87 5.35 19.82
N TYR A 2 -12.25 4.76 20.86
CA TYR A 2 -11.67 3.41 20.77
C TYR A 2 -12.78 2.35 20.67
N LYS A 3 -12.60 1.35 19.81
CA LYS A 3 -13.48 0.19 19.69
C LYS A 3 -12.75 -1.03 19.15
N VAL A 4 -13.01 -2.19 19.74
CA VAL A 4 -12.66 -3.48 19.15
C VAL A 4 -13.61 -3.77 17.98
N GLY A 5 -14.92 -3.63 18.23
CA GLY A 5 -15.99 -3.86 17.25
C GLY A 5 -16.52 -5.29 17.27
N ASN A 6 -17.73 -5.47 16.77
CA ASN A 6 -18.40 -6.77 16.73
C ASN A 6 -17.86 -7.64 15.59
N PRO A 7 -17.99 -8.99 15.69
CA PRO A 7 -17.76 -9.88 14.57
C PRO A 7 -18.59 -9.47 13.35
N TYR A 8 -18.02 -9.58 12.16
CA TYR A 8 -18.68 -9.21 10.91
C TYR A 8 -18.30 -10.18 9.78
N LYS A 9 -19.15 -10.25 8.75
CA LYS A 9 -19.02 -11.20 7.65
C LYS A 9 -18.86 -10.49 6.32
N ILE A 10 -17.85 -10.85 5.53
CA ILE A 10 -17.62 -10.35 4.18
C ILE A 10 -17.42 -11.54 3.26
N ALA A 11 -18.21 -11.62 2.17
CA ALA A 11 -18.11 -12.70 1.17
C ALA A 11 -18.07 -14.12 1.77
N GLY A 12 -18.91 -14.40 2.77
CA GLY A 12 -18.94 -15.72 3.41
C GLY A 12 -17.96 -15.88 4.59
N GLN A 13 -16.89 -15.08 4.65
CA GLN A 13 -15.84 -15.19 5.66
C GLN A 13 -16.13 -14.33 6.88
N TRP A 14 -16.02 -14.93 8.08
CA TRP A 14 -16.13 -14.22 9.35
C TRP A 14 -14.80 -13.58 9.75
N TYR A 15 -14.90 -12.34 10.22
CA TYR A 15 -13.82 -11.59 10.83
C TYR A 15 -14.25 -11.20 12.23
N THR A 16 -13.42 -11.54 13.21
CA THR A 16 -13.67 -11.21 14.62
C THR A 16 -12.60 -10.22 15.06
N PRO A 17 -12.92 -8.92 15.15
CA PRO A 17 -12.03 -7.97 15.78
C PRO A 17 -11.69 -8.38 17.20
N LYS A 18 -10.43 -8.23 17.60
CA LYS A 18 -9.95 -8.58 18.93
C LYS A 18 -8.75 -7.72 19.30
N GLU A 19 -8.52 -7.55 20.59
CA GLU A 19 -7.27 -6.96 21.07
C GLU A 19 -6.12 -7.93 20.82
N ASP A 20 -5.01 -7.39 20.31
CA ASP A 20 -3.79 -8.13 20.06
C ASP A 20 -2.59 -7.19 20.26
N PRO A 21 -2.21 -6.92 21.52
CA PRO A 21 -1.15 -5.96 21.84
C PRO A 21 0.24 -6.41 21.36
N TYR A 22 0.38 -7.69 20.99
CA TYR A 22 1.61 -8.28 20.48
C TYR A 22 1.52 -8.61 18.99
N TYR A 23 0.57 -8.01 18.26
CA TYR A 23 0.41 -8.27 16.84
C TYR A 23 1.71 -7.97 16.09
N ASP A 24 2.22 -9.00 15.45
CA ASP A 24 3.41 -8.99 14.61
C ASP A 24 3.22 -10.02 13.50
N ARG A 25 3.01 -9.54 12.28
CA ARG A 25 2.72 -10.39 11.12
C ARG A 25 3.41 -9.88 9.87
N VAL A 26 3.90 -10.82 9.07
CA VAL A 26 4.36 -10.57 7.70
C VAL A 26 3.25 -10.93 6.72
N GLY A 27 3.04 -10.09 5.72
CA GLY A 27 2.05 -10.33 4.67
C GLY A 27 2.13 -9.30 3.56
N ILE A 28 1.15 -9.31 2.68
CA ILE A 28 1.07 -8.34 1.57
C ILE A 28 0.30 -7.11 2.02
N ALA A 29 0.89 -5.94 1.80
CA ALA A 29 0.20 -4.66 1.85
C ALA A 29 -0.29 -4.26 0.46
N SER A 30 -1.40 -3.54 0.42
CA SER A 30 -1.75 -2.71 -0.74
C SER A 30 -2.07 -1.29 -0.30
N TRP A 31 -2.54 -0.45 -1.21
CA TRP A 31 -2.99 0.89 -0.86
C TRP A 31 -4.30 1.27 -1.53
N TYR A 32 -5.06 2.13 -0.86
CA TYR A 32 -6.31 2.69 -1.33
C TYR A 32 -6.23 4.22 -1.38
N GLY A 33 -7.00 4.83 -2.28
CA GLY A 33 -6.85 6.26 -2.59
C GLY A 33 -8.12 6.93 -3.07
N LYS A 34 -8.07 7.54 -4.26
CA LYS A 34 -9.05 8.54 -4.75
C LYS A 34 -10.51 8.13 -4.65
N LYS A 35 -10.85 6.85 -4.89
CA LYS A 35 -12.23 6.35 -4.81
C LYS A 35 -12.85 6.47 -3.41
N PHE A 36 -12.02 6.42 -2.36
CA PHE A 36 -12.47 6.43 -0.96
C PHE A 36 -12.32 7.79 -0.29
N ASN A 37 -11.54 8.71 -0.86
CA ASN A 37 -11.23 9.99 -0.25
C ASN A 37 -12.50 10.80 0.05
N GLY A 38 -12.59 11.35 1.26
CA GLY A 38 -13.77 12.07 1.75
C GLY A 38 -14.90 11.18 2.26
N ARG A 39 -14.81 9.84 2.15
CA ARG A 39 -15.81 8.92 2.72
C ARG A 39 -15.52 8.62 4.18
N LEU A 40 -16.53 8.19 4.91
CA LEU A 40 -16.37 7.73 6.29
C LEU A 40 -15.67 6.37 6.32
N THR A 41 -14.67 6.27 7.19
CA THR A 41 -14.02 5.01 7.58
C THR A 41 -14.92 4.21 8.52
N ALA A 42 -14.58 2.94 8.75
CA ALA A 42 -15.25 2.13 9.76
C ALA A 42 -15.16 2.73 11.17
N ASN A 43 -14.21 3.61 11.47
CA ASN A 43 -14.14 4.33 12.74
C ASN A 43 -14.97 5.63 12.78
N GLY A 44 -15.67 5.97 11.69
CA GLY A 44 -16.47 7.20 11.57
C GLY A 44 -15.65 8.45 11.24
N GLU A 45 -14.34 8.32 11.03
CA GLU A 45 -13.46 9.40 10.59
C GLU A 45 -13.57 9.60 9.08
N VAL A 46 -13.47 10.84 8.58
CA VAL A 46 -13.36 11.10 7.14
C VAL A 46 -11.99 10.62 6.66
N PHE A 47 -11.97 9.75 5.66
CA PHE A 47 -10.73 9.27 5.07
C PHE A 47 -10.07 10.36 4.22
N ASP A 48 -8.79 10.64 4.52
CA ASP A 48 -7.91 11.48 3.74
C ASP A 48 -6.72 10.65 3.24
N MET A 49 -6.60 10.53 1.92
CA MET A 49 -5.52 9.76 1.28
C MET A 49 -4.12 10.34 1.56
N ASN A 50 -4.04 11.60 1.99
CA ASN A 50 -2.82 12.32 2.30
C ASN A 50 -2.45 12.26 3.79
N ASN A 51 -3.18 11.52 4.62
CA ASN A 51 -2.82 11.22 5.99
C ASN A 51 -2.20 9.83 6.12
N PHE A 52 -1.50 9.56 7.22
CA PHE A 52 -0.90 8.26 7.52
C PHE A 52 -1.91 7.33 8.19
N SER A 53 -2.80 6.75 7.39
CA SER A 53 -3.83 5.82 7.86
C SER A 53 -3.77 4.46 7.16
N ALA A 54 -4.46 3.49 7.74
CA ALA A 54 -4.58 2.14 7.21
C ALA A 54 -5.92 1.48 7.57
N ALA A 55 -6.30 0.49 6.78
CA ALA A 55 -7.35 -0.46 7.09
C ALA A 55 -6.75 -1.80 7.55
N HIS A 56 -7.32 -2.38 8.61
CA HIS A 56 -6.96 -3.71 9.09
C HIS A 56 -8.20 -4.54 9.42
N LYS A 57 -8.11 -5.86 9.20
CA LYS A 57 -9.23 -6.80 9.35
C LYS A 57 -9.74 -6.88 10.78
N THR A 58 -8.85 -7.00 11.76
CA THR A 58 -9.25 -7.41 13.12
C THR A 58 -8.66 -6.57 14.26
N LEU A 59 -7.80 -5.60 13.97
CA LEU A 59 -7.20 -4.80 15.04
C LEU A 59 -8.24 -3.80 15.58
N PRO A 60 -8.18 -3.46 16.87
CA PRO A 60 -9.02 -2.40 17.43
C PRO A 60 -8.79 -1.07 16.69
N MET A 61 -9.78 -0.19 16.68
CA MET A 61 -9.67 1.13 16.06
C MET A 61 -9.89 2.23 17.09
N PRO A 62 -9.06 3.30 17.11
CA PRO A 62 -7.81 3.38 16.38
C PRO A 62 -6.73 2.49 17.02
N SER A 63 -5.92 1.82 16.20
CA SER A 63 -4.63 1.25 16.61
C SER A 63 -3.50 1.97 15.88
N PHE A 64 -2.29 1.96 16.43
CA PHE A 64 -1.10 2.42 15.72
C PHE A 64 -0.20 1.24 15.44
N VAL A 65 0.22 1.11 14.18
CA VAL A 65 1.08 0.01 13.74
C VAL A 65 2.30 0.56 13.04
N LYS A 66 3.48 -0.01 13.33
CA LYS A 66 4.68 0.20 12.54
C LYS A 66 4.63 -0.77 11.37
N VAL A 67 4.68 -0.24 10.16
CA VAL A 67 4.73 -1.02 8.92
C VAL A 67 6.12 -0.89 8.33
N THR A 68 6.77 -2.01 8.06
CA THR A 68 8.09 -2.06 7.43
C THR A 68 7.94 -2.73 6.07
N ASN A 69 8.33 -2.04 5.00
CA ASN A 69 8.48 -2.64 3.68
C ASN A 69 9.76 -3.49 3.66
N LEU A 70 9.61 -4.79 3.44
CA LEU A 70 10.69 -5.76 3.54
C LEU A 70 11.59 -5.79 2.30
N ASP A 71 11.19 -5.13 1.22
CA ASP A 71 11.96 -5.06 -0.02
C ASP A 71 13.00 -3.93 0.02
N ASN A 72 12.73 -2.85 0.77
CA ASN A 72 13.60 -1.66 0.85
C ASN A 72 13.96 -1.23 2.28
N GLY A 73 13.43 -1.90 3.31
CA GLY A 73 13.70 -1.59 4.72
C GLY A 73 13.03 -0.32 5.26
N ARG A 74 12.30 0.45 4.44
CA ARG A 74 11.59 1.66 4.89
C ARG A 74 10.48 1.28 5.86
N SER A 75 10.30 2.09 6.90
CA SER A 75 9.23 1.88 7.88
C SER A 75 8.49 3.17 8.22
N LEU A 76 7.24 3.02 8.62
CA LEU A 76 6.34 4.13 8.94
C LEU A 76 5.32 3.67 10.00
N VAL A 77 5.02 4.54 10.96
CA VAL A 77 3.90 4.33 11.89
C VAL A 77 2.63 4.91 11.28
N VAL A 78 1.57 4.12 11.20
CA VAL A 78 0.27 4.51 10.64
C VAL A 78 -0.87 4.25 11.61
N ARG A 79 -1.93 5.04 11.51
CA ARG A 79 -3.17 4.87 12.27
C ARG A 79 -4.10 3.90 11.55
N VAL A 80 -4.44 2.79 12.19
CA VAL A 80 -5.51 1.90 11.75
C VAL A 80 -6.85 2.50 12.16
N ASN A 81 -7.63 3.01 11.22
CA ASN A 81 -8.94 3.61 11.46
C ASN A 81 -10.05 3.03 10.57
N ASP A 82 -9.73 1.99 9.77
CA ASP A 82 -10.69 1.37 8.88
C ASP A 82 -10.61 -0.17 8.89
N ARG A 83 -11.59 -0.82 8.25
CA ARG A 83 -11.72 -2.27 8.13
C ARG A 83 -11.38 -2.73 6.71
N GLY A 84 -10.69 -3.86 6.61
CA GLY A 84 -10.17 -4.41 5.34
C GLY A 84 -8.68 -4.69 5.43
N PRO A 85 -7.98 -5.07 4.34
CA PRO A 85 -8.52 -5.47 3.04
C PRO A 85 -9.41 -6.71 3.14
N PHE A 86 -10.27 -6.96 2.16
CA PHE A 86 -11.06 -8.20 2.05
C PHE A 86 -10.60 -9.11 0.92
N VAL A 87 -9.40 -8.87 0.42
CA VAL A 87 -8.76 -9.71 -0.58
C VAL A 87 -7.84 -10.73 0.10
N HIS A 88 -7.86 -11.95 -0.44
CA HIS A 88 -7.08 -13.07 0.08
C HIS A 88 -5.57 -12.80 -0.02
N GLY A 89 -4.86 -13.05 1.07
CA GLY A 89 -3.41 -12.84 1.19
C GLY A 89 -2.97 -11.43 1.59
N ARG A 90 -3.83 -10.41 1.47
CA ARG A 90 -3.52 -9.05 1.96
C ARG A 90 -3.82 -8.91 3.45
N ILE A 91 -2.92 -8.28 4.20
CA ILE A 91 -3.04 -8.09 5.65
C ILE A 91 -3.34 -6.65 6.05
N ILE A 92 -2.96 -5.68 5.21
CA ILE A 92 -3.13 -4.26 5.51
C ILE A 92 -3.31 -3.48 4.21
N ASP A 93 -4.19 -2.48 4.24
CA ASP A 93 -4.38 -1.54 3.15
C ASP A 93 -4.00 -0.16 3.65
N LEU A 94 -3.07 0.50 2.99
CA LEU A 94 -2.47 1.76 3.41
C LEU A 94 -3.07 2.94 2.63
N SER A 95 -3.00 4.13 3.21
CA SER A 95 -3.29 5.35 2.44
C SER A 95 -2.25 5.56 1.32
N ARG A 96 -2.64 6.33 0.29
CA ARG A 96 -1.74 6.72 -0.81
C ARG A 96 -0.44 7.35 -0.29
N ARG A 97 -0.50 8.25 0.69
CA ARG A 97 0.71 8.87 1.26
C ARG A 97 1.57 7.86 1.99
N ALA A 98 0.98 6.97 2.79
CA ALA A 98 1.75 5.92 3.45
C ALA A 98 2.46 5.00 2.45
N ALA A 99 1.80 4.64 1.34
CA ALA A 99 2.42 3.83 0.28
C ALA A 99 3.57 4.56 -0.44
N LYS A 100 3.43 5.87 -0.65
CA LYS A 100 4.51 6.72 -1.18
C LYS A 100 5.73 6.72 -0.25
N GLU A 101 5.51 6.94 1.05
CA GLU A 101 6.59 6.99 2.03
C GLU A 101 7.20 5.62 2.37
N LEU A 102 6.50 4.52 2.10
CA LEU A 102 7.03 3.17 2.18
C LEU A 102 7.66 2.70 0.85
N GLY A 103 7.60 3.52 -0.20
CA GLY A 103 8.25 3.26 -1.47
C GLY A 103 7.63 2.13 -2.29
N PHE A 104 6.31 1.93 -2.20
CA PHE A 104 5.59 0.95 -3.03
C PHE A 104 4.37 1.50 -3.80
N LEU A 105 4.23 2.84 -3.85
CA LEU A 105 3.09 3.48 -4.51
C LEU A 105 2.90 3.01 -5.97
N ASN A 106 4.00 2.94 -6.73
CA ASN A 106 3.96 2.58 -8.15
C ASN A 106 3.77 1.07 -8.35
N GLN A 107 4.28 0.25 -7.43
CA GLN A 107 4.14 -1.20 -7.43
C GLN A 107 2.72 -1.64 -7.03
N GLY A 108 1.97 -0.77 -6.33
CA GLY A 108 0.61 -1.03 -5.86
C GLY A 108 0.55 -1.93 -4.61
N THR A 109 1.47 -2.88 -4.48
CA THR A 109 1.60 -3.79 -3.35
C THR A 109 3.05 -3.93 -2.90
N ALA A 110 3.24 -4.38 -1.65
CA ALA A 110 4.56 -4.70 -1.11
C ALA A 110 4.47 -5.82 -0.07
N LYS A 111 5.57 -6.56 0.09
CA LYS A 111 5.71 -7.48 1.22
C LYS A 111 6.11 -6.66 2.45
N VAL A 112 5.29 -6.70 3.49
CA VAL A 112 5.49 -5.89 4.70
C VAL A 112 5.49 -6.74 5.97
N ARG A 113 6.13 -6.21 7.02
CA ARG A 113 5.89 -6.60 8.41
C ARG A 113 5.04 -5.52 9.08
N VAL A 114 4.01 -5.92 9.81
CA VAL A 114 3.10 -5.04 10.55
C VAL A 114 3.19 -5.41 12.03
N GLU A 115 3.59 -4.44 12.85
CA GLU A 115 3.80 -4.58 14.30
C GLU A 115 2.96 -3.54 15.04
N ILE A 116 2.39 -3.84 16.22
CA ILE A 116 1.84 -2.76 17.06
C ILE A 116 2.95 -1.79 17.44
N ALA A 117 2.71 -0.49 17.25
CA ALA A 117 3.66 0.56 17.57
C ALA A 117 3.75 0.77 19.09
N LYS A 118 4.71 0.09 19.74
CA LYS A 118 4.92 0.07 21.20
C LYS A 118 4.90 1.45 21.88
N ASN A 119 5.50 2.46 21.25
CA ASN A 119 5.63 3.80 21.84
C ASN A 119 4.30 4.58 21.90
N GLN A 120 3.27 4.17 21.15
CA GLN A 120 1.94 4.81 21.17
C GLN A 120 0.93 4.03 22.02
N ILE A 121 1.26 2.80 22.42
CA ILE A 121 0.48 2.02 23.40
C ILE A 121 0.71 2.62 24.80
N GLY A 122 1.96 2.90 25.17
CA GLY A 122 2.30 3.42 26.51
C GLY A 122 1.62 4.75 26.84
N GLU A 123 1.71 5.73 25.92
CA GLU A 123 1.16 7.07 26.12
C GLU A 123 -0.38 7.05 26.18
N ARG A 124 -1.05 6.22 25.36
CA ARG A 124 -2.51 6.23 25.27
C ARG A 124 -3.20 5.29 26.25
N PHE A 125 -2.57 4.20 26.68
CA PHE A 125 -3.09 3.39 27.78
C PHE A 125 -2.94 4.11 29.13
N ALA A 126 -1.91 4.93 29.31
CA ALA A 126 -1.80 5.82 30.48
C ALA A 126 -2.89 6.91 30.48
N VAL A 127 -3.16 7.52 29.32
CA VAL A 127 -4.23 8.53 29.17
C VAL A 127 -5.62 7.91 29.30
N ALA A 128 -5.85 6.71 28.76
CA ALA A 128 -7.15 6.01 28.86
C ALA A 128 -7.44 5.42 30.25
N LYS A 129 -6.41 5.18 31.08
CA LYS A 129 -6.57 4.79 32.50
C LYS A 129 -6.65 5.97 33.47
N GLY A 130 -6.70 7.21 32.97
CA GLY A 130 -6.96 8.40 33.79
C GLY A 130 -5.84 8.79 34.76
N THR A 131 -4.59 8.42 34.49
CA THR A 131 -3.45 8.62 35.42
C THR A 131 -2.45 9.71 35.02
N THR A 132 -2.77 10.63 34.11
CA THR A 132 -1.88 11.76 33.80
C THR A 132 -2.59 13.08 34.04
N SER A 133 -2.06 13.85 34.99
CA SER A 133 -2.56 15.15 35.43
C SER A 133 -2.52 16.18 34.29
N LEU A 134 -3.39 17.17 34.40
CA LEU A 134 -3.67 18.21 33.40
C LEU A 134 -2.48 19.17 33.12
N GLU A 135 -1.32 18.97 33.74
CA GLU A 135 -0.15 19.83 33.55
C GLU A 135 0.79 19.39 32.43
N GLU A 136 0.73 18.13 31.99
CA GLU A 136 1.64 17.60 30.96
C GLU A 136 1.12 17.76 29.52
N GLN A 137 0.03 18.51 29.34
CA GLN A 137 -0.53 18.86 28.01
C GLN A 137 0.02 20.19 27.46
N LYS A 138 0.89 20.88 28.21
CA LYS A 138 1.49 22.17 27.78
C LYS A 138 2.92 22.06 27.24
N SER A 139 3.47 20.84 27.12
CA SER A 139 4.85 20.60 26.69
C SER A 139 4.98 19.65 25.50
N VAL A 140 4.03 19.68 24.55
CA VAL A 140 4.32 19.22 23.18
C VAL A 140 5.08 20.35 22.49
N ILE A 141 6.38 20.38 22.74
CA ILE A 141 7.34 21.28 22.10
C ILE A 141 7.26 21.03 20.59
N ALA A 142 7.19 22.14 19.85
CA ALA A 142 7.20 22.20 18.41
C ALA A 142 8.31 21.31 17.81
N VAL A 143 7.97 20.61 16.73
CA VAL A 143 8.96 20.07 15.80
C VAL A 143 9.87 21.24 15.40
N PRO A 144 11.20 21.20 15.58
CA PRO A 144 12.03 22.25 15.04
C PRO A 144 11.87 22.20 13.52
N ALA A 145 11.37 23.30 12.95
CA ALA A 145 11.57 23.55 11.54
C ALA A 145 13.09 23.61 11.33
N ILE A 146 13.65 22.56 10.76
CA ILE A 146 15.02 22.60 10.25
C ILE A 146 15.00 23.67 9.17
N ALA A 147 15.54 24.84 9.49
CA ALA A 147 15.82 25.87 8.51
C ALA A 147 16.84 25.30 7.53
N VAL A 148 16.40 24.98 6.31
CA VAL A 148 17.29 24.67 5.21
C VAL A 148 17.91 26.00 4.78
N GLU A 149 19.08 26.30 5.31
CA GLU A 149 19.90 27.41 4.82
C GLU A 149 20.56 26.96 3.51
N SER A 150 19.97 27.36 2.37
CA SER A 150 20.61 27.14 1.07
C SER A 150 21.73 28.17 0.89
N ARG A 151 22.98 27.76 1.11
CA ARG A 151 24.14 28.52 0.62
C ARG A 151 24.27 28.31 -0.89
N PRO A 152 24.27 29.35 -1.73
CA PRO A 152 24.54 29.20 -3.14
C PRO A 152 26.03 28.85 -3.35
N LEU A 153 26.29 27.80 -4.13
CA LEU A 153 27.62 27.51 -4.67
C LEU A 153 27.95 28.53 -5.76
N ALA A 154 29.19 29.04 -5.76
CA ALA A 154 29.68 29.86 -6.85
C ALA A 154 29.61 29.08 -8.18
N PRO A 155 29.17 29.72 -9.29
CA PRO A 155 29.14 29.07 -10.58
C PRO A 155 30.56 28.69 -11.03
N PRO A 156 30.74 27.54 -11.71
CA PRO A 156 32.02 27.17 -12.28
C PRO A 156 32.49 28.24 -13.28
N LYS A 157 33.77 28.62 -13.18
CA LYS A 157 34.39 29.59 -14.08
C LYS A 157 34.36 29.07 -15.51
N GLY A 158 33.81 29.87 -16.41
CA GLY A 158 34.02 29.73 -17.85
C GLY A 158 32.75 29.47 -18.66
N PHE A 159 31.80 30.40 -18.65
CA PHE A 159 31.00 30.71 -19.84
C PHE A 159 30.65 32.20 -19.81
N ALA A 160 30.98 32.87 -20.92
CA ALA A 160 30.89 34.31 -21.09
C ALA A 160 29.43 34.80 -21.07
N ALA A 161 29.27 36.01 -20.54
CA ALA A 161 28.04 36.79 -20.53
C ALA A 161 27.54 37.10 -21.95
N ALA A 162 26.22 37.11 -22.12
CA ALA A 162 25.56 37.85 -23.18
C ALA A 162 24.53 38.80 -22.55
N LEU A 163 24.70 40.08 -22.88
CA LEU A 163 24.00 41.25 -22.36
C LEU A 163 22.55 41.32 -22.85
N ALA A 164 21.64 41.80 -22.01
CA ALA A 164 20.88 43.05 -22.22
C ALA A 164 19.57 43.07 -21.41
N ASN A 165 19.37 44.18 -20.71
CA ASN A 165 18.08 44.69 -20.22
C ASN A 165 17.80 45.97 -21.05
N PRO A 166 16.56 46.49 -21.22
CA PRO A 166 15.85 47.08 -20.06
C PRO A 166 14.30 47.03 -20.07
N SER A 167 13.76 47.17 -18.84
CA SER A 167 12.45 47.67 -18.37
C SER A 167 11.41 48.25 -19.35
N VAL A 168 10.12 47.88 -19.15
CA VAL A 168 8.97 48.82 -19.14
C VAL A 168 7.88 48.34 -18.14
N LYS A 169 7.23 49.31 -17.48
CA LYS A 169 6.25 49.21 -16.39
C LYS A 169 4.79 49.03 -16.87
N THR A 170 3.96 48.44 -15.98
CA THR A 170 2.52 48.72 -15.67
C THR A 170 1.44 48.66 -16.76
N SER A 171 0.41 47.81 -16.56
CA SER A 171 -1.01 48.23 -16.65
C SER A 171 -1.96 47.20 -16.00
N ALA A 172 -3.10 47.68 -15.49
CA ALA A 172 -4.05 47.02 -14.62
C ALA A 172 -5.36 46.53 -15.32
N LEU A 173 -6.01 45.56 -14.67
CA LEU A 173 -7.42 45.11 -14.64
C LEU A 173 -8.37 45.13 -15.89
N ALA A 174 -8.86 43.90 -16.19
CA ALA A 174 -10.25 43.44 -16.48
C ALA A 174 -10.94 43.76 -17.85
N PRO A 175 -12.00 43.02 -18.29
CA PRO A 175 -12.66 41.83 -17.73
C PRO A 175 -12.75 40.61 -18.69
N ALA A 176 -13.38 39.55 -18.19
CA ALA A 176 -13.60 38.25 -18.81
C ALA A 176 -14.39 38.30 -20.14
N THR A 177 -13.96 37.47 -21.09
CA THR A 177 -14.78 36.95 -22.18
C THR A 177 -14.82 35.43 -22.10
N LEU A 178 -16.01 34.91 -21.82
CA LEU A 178 -16.38 33.51 -22.06
C LEU A 178 -16.15 33.22 -23.54
N ASN A 179 -15.30 32.24 -23.85
CA ASN A 179 -15.38 31.59 -25.15
C ASN A 179 -15.35 30.08 -24.98
N SER A 180 -16.55 29.53 -25.14
CA SER A 180 -16.86 28.12 -25.27
C SER A 180 -16.27 27.59 -26.57
N ASN A 181 -15.13 26.91 -26.49
CA ASN A 181 -14.75 25.94 -27.51
C ASN A 181 -14.40 24.61 -26.85
N ARG A 182 -15.43 23.78 -26.79
CA ARG A 182 -15.44 22.37 -26.46
C ARG A 182 -14.69 21.59 -27.56
N ALA A 183 -13.37 21.70 -27.57
CA ALA A 183 -12.54 20.69 -28.21
C ALA A 183 -12.51 19.48 -27.27
N ARG A 184 -13.15 18.39 -27.70
CA ARG A 184 -13.00 17.07 -27.09
C ARG A 184 -11.54 16.65 -27.23
N GLY A 185 -10.69 17.08 -26.30
CA GLY A 185 -9.39 16.46 -26.07
C GLY A 185 -9.65 15.07 -25.51
N ALA A 186 -9.57 14.06 -26.36
CA ALA A 186 -9.36 12.70 -25.90
C ALA A 186 -8.13 12.75 -24.98
N VAL A 187 -8.37 12.55 -23.68
CA VAL A 187 -7.28 12.34 -22.72
C VAL A 187 -6.66 11.01 -23.15
N ALA A 188 -5.63 11.11 -23.99
CA ALA A 188 -4.74 10.00 -24.24
C ALA A 188 -4.19 9.60 -22.88
N MET A 189 -4.66 8.45 -22.37
CA MET A 189 -3.99 7.77 -21.28
C MET A 189 -2.59 7.46 -21.79
N GLU A 190 -1.60 8.25 -21.39
CA GLU A 190 -0.22 7.89 -21.60
C GLU A 190 -0.02 6.49 -21.00
N PRO A 191 0.48 5.50 -21.77
CA PRO A 191 0.71 4.17 -21.25
C PRO A 191 1.72 4.32 -20.11
N THR A 192 1.24 4.10 -18.89
CA THR A 192 2.10 4.09 -17.71
C THR A 192 3.12 2.99 -17.95
N VAL A 193 4.39 3.36 -18.05
CA VAL A 193 5.50 2.42 -18.23
C VAL A 193 5.40 1.36 -17.15
N THR A 194 5.00 0.16 -17.54
CA THR A 194 4.80 -0.99 -16.67
C THR A 194 6.18 -1.43 -16.18
N SER A 195 6.61 -0.90 -15.04
CA SER A 195 7.75 -1.48 -14.33
C SER A 195 7.43 -2.96 -14.08
N PRO A 196 8.41 -3.89 -14.19
CA PRO A 196 8.17 -5.29 -13.94
C PRO A 196 7.67 -5.46 -12.50
N THR A 197 6.38 -5.73 -12.37
CA THR A 197 5.75 -6.04 -11.09
C THR A 197 6.08 -7.47 -10.73
N LEU A 198 6.47 -7.71 -9.48
CA LEU A 198 6.74 -9.06 -8.97
C LEU A 198 5.47 -9.70 -8.37
N LEU A 199 4.32 -9.35 -8.94
CA LEU A 199 3.00 -9.68 -8.43
C LEU A 199 2.49 -10.96 -9.11
N TYR A 200 2.17 -11.97 -8.33
CA TYR A 200 1.66 -13.24 -8.85
C TYR A 200 0.39 -13.65 -8.10
N VAL A 201 -0.47 -14.41 -8.77
CA VAL A 201 -1.55 -15.13 -8.11
C VAL A 201 -1.15 -16.60 -8.03
N GLN A 202 -0.99 -17.10 -6.81
CA GLN A 202 -0.64 -18.49 -6.56
C GLN A 202 -1.93 -19.29 -6.36
N ALA A 203 -2.14 -20.30 -7.20
CA ALA A 203 -3.28 -21.22 -7.09
C ALA A 203 -3.02 -22.38 -6.11
N GLY A 204 -1.76 -22.81 -5.99
CA GLY A 204 -1.38 -23.92 -5.11
C GLY A 204 0.13 -24.07 -4.92
N ALA A 205 0.52 -24.91 -3.97
CA ALA A 205 1.91 -25.34 -3.76
C ALA A 205 1.95 -26.81 -3.34
N PHE A 206 2.74 -27.62 -4.05
CA PHE A 206 2.78 -29.09 -3.88
C PHE A 206 4.21 -29.57 -3.66
N SER A 207 4.42 -30.61 -2.86
CA SER A 207 5.72 -31.28 -2.75
C SER A 207 6.02 -32.19 -3.94
N ASP A 208 4.97 -32.72 -4.57
CA ASP A 208 5.05 -33.56 -5.77
C ASP A 208 4.90 -32.73 -7.05
N LEU A 209 5.84 -32.89 -7.98
CA LEU A 209 5.87 -32.15 -9.25
C LEU A 209 4.69 -32.55 -10.16
N GLY A 210 4.29 -33.82 -10.16
CA GLY A 210 3.17 -34.31 -10.97
C GLY A 210 1.84 -33.68 -10.55
N ASN A 211 1.58 -33.57 -9.26
CA ASN A 211 0.42 -32.86 -8.72
C ASN A 211 0.40 -31.38 -9.15
N ALA A 212 1.57 -30.72 -9.15
CA ALA A 212 1.68 -29.33 -9.59
C ALA A 212 1.37 -29.18 -11.09
N HIS A 213 1.87 -30.08 -11.94
CA HIS A 213 1.54 -30.07 -13.37
C HIS A 213 0.06 -30.35 -13.63
N ARG A 214 -0.56 -31.31 -12.92
CA ARG A 214 -2.00 -31.56 -13.06
C ARG A 214 -2.83 -30.32 -12.75
N LEU A 215 -2.52 -29.59 -11.66
CA LEU A 215 -3.23 -28.35 -11.36
C LEU A 215 -2.98 -27.28 -12.45
N ARG A 216 -1.74 -27.12 -12.92
CA ARG A 216 -1.42 -26.19 -14.02
C ARG A 216 -2.28 -26.47 -15.24
N ASP A 217 -2.38 -27.74 -15.63
CA ASP A 217 -3.08 -28.16 -16.84
C ASP A 217 -4.60 -28.00 -16.68
N GLN A 218 -5.15 -28.29 -15.49
CA GLN A 218 -6.55 -27.99 -15.14
C GLN A 218 -6.89 -26.50 -15.24
N LEU A 219 -5.94 -25.62 -14.90
CA LEU A 219 -6.11 -24.17 -14.89
C LEU A 219 -5.82 -23.50 -16.25
N SER A 220 -5.47 -24.27 -17.28
CA SER A 220 -5.14 -23.75 -18.62
C SER A 220 -6.26 -22.93 -19.25
N ALA A 221 -7.53 -23.19 -18.88
CA ALA A 221 -8.68 -22.42 -19.32
C ALA A 221 -8.79 -21.02 -18.67
N VAL A 222 -8.22 -20.83 -17.48
CA VAL A 222 -8.22 -19.54 -16.76
C VAL A 222 -7.04 -18.68 -17.20
N GLY A 223 -5.91 -19.30 -17.52
CA GLY A 223 -4.75 -18.62 -18.07
C GLY A 223 -3.49 -19.46 -18.10
N THR A 224 -2.37 -18.84 -18.41
CA THR A 224 -1.07 -19.52 -18.49
C THR A 224 -0.42 -19.58 -17.11
N PHE A 225 -0.53 -20.74 -16.46
CA PHE A 225 0.13 -21.00 -15.19
C PHE A 225 1.54 -21.57 -15.40
N GLY A 226 2.49 -21.07 -14.62
CA GLY A 226 3.83 -21.64 -14.47
C GLY A 226 3.94 -22.46 -13.18
N VAL A 227 4.86 -23.43 -13.20
CA VAL A 227 5.26 -24.17 -12.00
C VAL A 227 6.67 -23.73 -11.63
N ALA A 228 6.82 -23.09 -10.48
CA ALA A 228 8.11 -22.60 -9.99
C ALA A 228 8.56 -23.42 -8.77
N PRO A 229 9.76 -24.02 -8.79
CA PRO A 229 10.30 -24.69 -7.61
C PRO A 229 10.65 -23.65 -6.53
N VAL A 230 10.48 -24.02 -5.27
CA VAL A 230 10.93 -23.25 -4.11
C VAL A 230 11.41 -24.20 -3.03
N GLN A 231 12.56 -23.92 -2.43
CA GLN A 231 13.07 -24.68 -1.31
C GLN A 231 12.63 -24.00 -0.01
N ILE A 232 11.93 -24.72 0.87
CA ILE A 232 11.54 -24.22 2.20
C ILE A 232 12.09 -25.22 3.22
N GLY A 233 13.15 -24.82 3.93
CA GLY A 233 13.93 -25.75 4.75
C GLY A 233 14.57 -26.84 3.89
N ASN A 234 14.33 -28.11 4.23
CA ASN A 234 14.87 -29.25 3.49
C ASN A 234 13.90 -29.80 2.41
N THR A 235 12.70 -29.24 2.29
CA THR A 235 11.67 -29.72 1.38
C THR A 235 11.55 -28.80 0.17
N ARG A 236 11.56 -29.40 -1.02
CA ARG A 236 11.25 -28.71 -2.27
C ARG A 236 9.75 -28.70 -2.49
N TYR A 237 9.20 -27.54 -2.77
CA TYR A 237 7.82 -27.34 -3.16
C TYR A 237 7.76 -26.76 -4.58
N TYR A 238 6.63 -26.96 -5.25
CA TYR A 238 6.33 -26.49 -6.59
C TYR A 238 5.11 -25.59 -6.52
N ARG A 239 5.30 -24.29 -6.70
CA ARG A 239 4.24 -23.28 -6.67
C ARG A 239 3.63 -23.17 -8.06
N VAL A 240 2.31 -23.36 -8.14
CA VAL A 240 1.53 -23.14 -9.36
C VAL A 240 1.02 -21.71 -9.33
N ARG A 241 1.49 -20.87 -10.26
CA ARG A 241 1.22 -19.42 -10.25
C ARG A 241 1.03 -18.85 -11.64
N ILE A 242 0.28 -17.76 -11.72
CA ILE A 242 0.10 -16.95 -12.93
C ILE A 242 0.64 -15.54 -12.68
N GLY A 243 1.31 -14.97 -13.68
CA GLY A 243 1.99 -13.68 -13.60
C GLY A 243 3.40 -13.73 -14.22
N PRO A 244 4.16 -12.63 -14.17
CA PRO A 244 3.90 -11.41 -13.38
C PRO A 244 2.67 -10.62 -13.86
N MET A 245 1.87 -10.13 -12.91
CA MET A 245 0.66 -9.34 -13.15
C MET A 245 0.99 -7.86 -13.22
N ALA A 246 0.69 -7.21 -14.34
CA ALA A 246 0.98 -5.79 -14.55
C ALA A 246 0.34 -4.84 -13.52
N THR A 247 -0.84 -5.19 -13.00
CA THR A 247 -1.60 -4.35 -12.06
C THR A 247 -2.19 -5.16 -10.92
N VAL A 248 -2.43 -4.48 -9.78
CA VAL A 248 -3.10 -5.06 -8.61
C VAL A 248 -4.53 -5.46 -8.95
N GLU A 249 -5.22 -4.64 -9.73
CA GLU A 249 -6.59 -4.90 -10.19
C GLU A 249 -6.68 -6.18 -11.00
N ARG A 250 -5.70 -6.46 -11.89
CA ARG A 250 -5.70 -7.70 -12.66
C ARG A 250 -5.43 -8.91 -11.76
N ALA A 251 -4.51 -8.79 -10.81
CA ALA A 251 -4.26 -9.85 -9.83
C ALA A 251 -5.50 -10.14 -8.97
N ASP A 252 -6.24 -9.12 -8.55
CA ASP A 252 -7.49 -9.25 -7.80
C ASP A 252 -8.57 -9.97 -8.63
N GLN A 253 -8.74 -9.59 -9.90
CA GLN A 253 -9.70 -10.24 -10.81
C GLN A 253 -9.37 -11.72 -11.02
N THR A 254 -8.12 -12.04 -11.34
CA THR A 254 -7.67 -13.43 -11.52
C THR A 254 -7.82 -14.24 -10.23
N LEU A 255 -7.59 -13.63 -9.07
CA LEU A 255 -7.82 -14.28 -7.79
C LEU A 255 -9.31 -14.63 -7.59
N ILE A 256 -10.22 -13.70 -7.93
CA ILE A 256 -11.68 -13.93 -7.84
C ILE A 256 -12.10 -15.06 -8.80
N GLU A 257 -11.62 -15.05 -10.04
CA GLU A 257 -11.88 -16.09 -11.04
C GLU A 257 -11.43 -17.47 -10.54
N LEU A 258 -10.25 -17.56 -9.92
CA LEU A 258 -9.74 -18.80 -9.34
C LEU A 258 -10.56 -19.29 -8.15
N ILE A 259 -10.96 -18.39 -7.25
CA ILE A 259 -11.79 -18.75 -6.10
C ILE A 259 -13.15 -19.29 -6.59
N ASN A 260 -13.75 -18.62 -7.57
CA ASN A 260 -15.05 -19.01 -8.14
C ASN A 260 -14.96 -20.30 -8.97
N SER A 261 -13.79 -20.64 -9.53
CA SER A 261 -13.56 -21.90 -10.26
C SER A 261 -13.19 -23.08 -9.36
N GLY A 262 -13.30 -22.94 -8.03
CA GLY A 262 -13.08 -24.03 -7.07
C GLY A 262 -11.70 -24.03 -6.40
N HIS A 263 -10.94 -22.95 -6.48
CA HIS A 263 -9.61 -22.82 -5.86
C HIS A 263 -9.63 -21.79 -4.72
N PRO A 264 -10.32 -22.07 -3.59
CA PRO A 264 -10.54 -21.09 -2.52
C PRO A 264 -9.26 -20.69 -1.77
N ASN A 265 -8.20 -21.49 -1.88
CA ASN A 265 -6.91 -21.24 -1.24
C ASN A 265 -5.96 -20.40 -2.11
N ALA A 266 -6.40 -19.97 -3.30
CA ALA A 266 -5.63 -19.08 -4.13
C ALA A 266 -5.33 -17.76 -3.38
N ARG A 267 -4.17 -17.17 -3.62
CA ARG A 267 -3.77 -15.92 -2.96
C ARG A 267 -2.78 -15.11 -3.80
N ILE A 268 -2.76 -13.81 -3.55
CA ILE A 268 -1.76 -12.91 -4.11
C ILE A 268 -0.44 -13.08 -3.35
N VAL A 269 0.65 -13.17 -4.09
CA VAL A 269 2.03 -13.22 -3.58
C VAL A 269 2.90 -12.21 -4.31
N VAL A 270 3.87 -11.65 -3.59
CA VAL A 270 4.89 -10.77 -4.15
C VAL A 270 6.24 -11.45 -3.97
N ASP A 271 6.94 -11.67 -5.09
CA ASP A 271 8.29 -12.24 -5.10
C ASP A 271 9.35 -11.14 -4.94
N LYS A 272 10.57 -11.54 -4.60
CA LYS A 272 11.73 -10.65 -4.62
C LYS A 272 12.31 -10.58 -6.03
N MET A 273 12.91 -9.45 -6.38
CA MET A 273 13.48 -9.21 -7.71
C MET A 273 14.58 -10.21 -8.07
N ASN A 274 15.21 -10.84 -7.07
CA ASN A 274 16.23 -11.87 -7.24
C ASN A 274 15.67 -13.31 -7.37
N ASP A 275 14.41 -13.55 -7.04
CA ASP A 275 13.77 -14.88 -7.14
C ASP A 275 13.07 -15.08 -8.49
N ALA A 276 12.95 -14.03 -9.31
CA ALA A 276 12.29 -14.05 -10.61
C ALA A 276 13.12 -14.73 -11.72
N CYS A 277 14.41 -14.98 -11.48
CA CYS A 277 15.33 -15.59 -12.44
C CYS A 277 15.45 -17.10 -12.20
N GLN A 278 14.39 -17.86 -12.48
CA GLN A 278 14.46 -19.34 -12.52
C GLN A 278 13.52 -19.96 -13.58
N ILE A 279 13.12 -19.18 -14.57
CA ILE A 279 12.40 -19.67 -15.75
C ILE A 279 13.24 -19.28 -16.98
N CYS A 280 14.16 -20.17 -17.35
CA CYS A 280 14.79 -20.22 -18.65
C CYS A 280 14.35 -21.52 -19.33
#